data_AF-A0A9D5UPL0-F1
#
_entry.id   AF-A0A9D5UPL0-F1
#
_cell.length_a   1.000
_cell.length_b   1.000
_cell.length_c   1.000
_cell.angle_alpha   90.00
_cell.angle_beta   90.00
_cell.angle_gamma   90.00
#
_symmetry.space_group_name_H-M   'P 1'
#
loop_
_entity.id
_entity.type
_entity.pdbx_description
1 polymer ?
#
loop_
_entity_poly.entity_id
_entity_poly.type
_entity_poly.pdbx_seq_one_letter_code
_entity_poly.pdbx_strand_id
1 'polypeptide(L)'
;MLKSKSSSLIIALVLSVIAVVWIITGTISGSESQASTNSIETPSNKAPLIFKVQVQDFRAKPVDNLVELQGQIEAYRRIEIRSEVQGKVSKKLVLKGQNLTQGQIVIQLE
;
A
#
# COMPACT_ATOMS: atom_id res chain seq x y z
N MET A 1 -32.69 -64.31 41.70
CA MET A 1 -33.10 -63.57 40.50
C MET A 1 -33.80 -62.27 40.93
N LEU A 2 -33.53 -61.17 40.20
CA LEU A 2 -34.02 -59.78 40.37
C LEU A 2 -33.48 -59.02 41.60
N LYS A 3 -32.27 -58.45 41.42
CA LYS A 3 -31.55 -57.57 42.35
C LYS A 3 -31.95 -56.11 42.07
N SER A 4 -32.54 -55.46 43.08
CA SER A 4 -33.06 -54.07 43.20
C SER A 4 -32.73 -53.08 42.06
N LYS A 5 -33.75 -52.76 41.26
CA LYS A 5 -33.76 -51.79 40.14
C LYS A 5 -34.13 -50.37 40.64
N SER A 6 -33.56 -49.91 41.75
CA SER A 6 -33.91 -48.61 42.36
C SER A 6 -32.95 -47.48 41.96
N SER A 7 -31.66 -47.75 41.82
CA SER A 7 -30.64 -46.73 41.48
C SER A 7 -30.82 -46.13 40.08
N SER A 8 -31.22 -46.94 39.10
CA SER A 8 -31.49 -46.46 37.74
C SER A 8 -32.78 -45.64 37.63
N LEU A 9 -33.82 -45.99 38.42
CA LEU A 9 -35.05 -45.20 38.50
C LEU A 9 -34.81 -43.85 39.18
N ILE A 10 -33.95 -43.80 40.20
CA ILE A 10 -33.58 -42.56 40.88
C ILE A 10 -32.81 -41.64 39.92
N ILE A 11 -31.83 -42.16 39.16
CA ILE A 11 -31.11 -41.36 38.15
C ILE A 11 -32.06 -40.79 37.10
N ALA A 12 -33.02 -41.58 36.62
CA ALA A 12 -33.98 -41.15 35.60
C ALA A 12 -34.93 -40.07 36.15
N LEU A 13 -35.39 -40.23 37.39
CA LEU A 13 -36.23 -39.24 38.08
C LEU A 13 -35.48 -37.91 38.23
N VAL A 14 -34.23 -37.96 38.71
CA VAL A 14 -33.40 -36.76 38.91
C VAL A 14 -33.16 -36.04 37.58
N LEU A 15 -32.83 -36.77 36.51
CA LEU A 15 -32.59 -36.18 35.19
C LEU A 15 -33.85 -35.54 34.60
N SER A 16 -35.01 -36.17 34.80
CA SER A 16 -36.31 -35.63 34.39
C SER A 16 -36.64 -34.33 35.13
N VAL A 17 -36.44 -34.29 36.45
CA VAL A 17 -36.65 -33.08 37.26
C VAL A 17 -35.73 -31.95 36.82
N ILE A 18 -34.45 -32.24 36.55
CA ILE A 18 -33.49 -31.24 36.05
C ILE A 18 -33.94 -30.64 34.71
N ALA A 19 -34.39 -31.48 33.77
CA ALA A 19 -34.88 -31.01 32.48
C ALA A 19 -36.12 -30.11 32.62
N VAL A 20 -37.07 -30.48 33.48
CA VAL A 20 -38.27 -29.68 33.75
C VAL A 20 -37.90 -28.33 34.37
N VAL A 21 -37.00 -28.31 35.35
CA VAL A 21 -36.53 -27.07 36.00
C VAL A 21 -35.82 -26.15 35.00
N TRP A 22 -35.03 -26.70 34.07
CA TRP A 22 -34.38 -25.93 33.01
C TRP A 22 -35.42 -25.25 32.12
N ILE A 23 -36.39 -26.00 31.60
CA ILE A 23 -37.42 -25.46 30.71
C ILE A 23 -38.20 -24.33 31.41
N ILE A 24 -38.60 -24.53 32.67
CA ILE A 24 -39.32 -23.51 33.46
C ILE A 24 -38.46 -22.25 33.65
N THR A 25 -37.15 -22.41 33.86
CA THR A 25 -36.22 -21.27 33.96
C THR A 25 -36.13 -20.49 32.65
N GLY A 26 -36.10 -21.21 31.52
CA GLY A 26 -36.07 -20.61 30.18
C GLY A 26 -37.36 -19.89 29.80
N THR A 27 -38.52 -20.40 30.23
CA THR A 27 -39.83 -19.77 29.93
C THR A 27 -40.14 -18.57 30.82
N ILE A 28 -39.68 -18.57 32.08
CA ILE A 28 -39.90 -17.44 33.00
C ILE A 28 -38.97 -16.26 32.70
N SER A 29 -37.74 -16.52 32.22
CA SER A 29 -36.77 -15.46 31.88
C SER A 29 -36.74 -15.07 30.40
N GLY A 30 -37.54 -15.71 29.54
CA GLY A 30 -37.53 -15.44 28.11
C GLY A 30 -38.93 -15.39 27.52
N SER A 31 -39.35 -14.17 27.13
CA SER A 31 -40.34 -13.81 26.09
C SER A 31 -41.55 -13.03 26.66
N GLU A 32 -41.52 -11.70 26.77
CA GLU A 32 -41.63 -10.76 25.63
C GLU A 32 -40.83 -11.17 24.39
N SER A 33 -41.41 -12.08 23.62
CA SER A 33 -41.01 -12.31 22.23
C SER A 33 -42.26 -12.78 21.54
N GLN A 34 -42.84 -11.84 20.80
CA GLN A 34 -44.02 -12.00 19.99
C GLN A 34 -43.96 -13.31 19.21
N ALA A 35 -44.96 -14.16 19.41
CA ALA A 35 -45.31 -15.16 18.44
C ALA A 35 -45.55 -14.45 17.10
N SER A 36 -44.60 -14.56 16.18
CA SER A 36 -44.79 -14.16 14.78
C SER A 36 -45.87 -15.05 14.18
N THR A 37 -47.12 -14.61 14.31
CA THR A 37 -48.18 -14.99 13.38
C THR A 37 -47.73 -14.53 12.02
N ASN A 38 -47.69 -15.45 11.04
CA ASN A 38 -47.46 -15.16 9.64
C ASN A 38 -48.46 -14.10 9.15
N SER A 39 -48.11 -12.82 9.32
CA SER A 39 -48.70 -11.72 8.59
C SER A 39 -47.88 -11.55 7.34
N ILE A 40 -48.53 -11.69 6.19
CA ILE A 40 -47.98 -11.31 4.89
C ILE A 40 -47.54 -9.85 5.00
N GLU A 41 -46.24 -9.62 5.10
CA GLU A 41 -45.67 -8.29 5.08
C GLU A 41 -45.97 -7.68 3.70
N THR A 42 -46.94 -6.77 3.67
CA THR A 42 -47.06 -5.81 2.56
C THR A 42 -45.72 -5.09 2.47
N PRO A 43 -45.09 -4.94 1.29
CA PRO A 43 -43.79 -4.30 1.19
C PRO A 43 -43.96 -2.84 1.61
N SER A 44 -43.68 -2.60 2.90
CA SER A 44 -43.49 -1.27 3.43
C SER A 44 -42.45 -0.61 2.53
N ASN A 45 -42.80 0.57 2.04
CA ASN A 45 -42.02 1.49 1.25
C ASN A 45 -40.68 1.78 1.98
N LYS A 46 -39.75 0.82 1.96
CA LYS A 46 -38.41 0.95 2.48
C LYS A 46 -37.71 1.92 1.54
N ALA A 47 -37.43 3.11 2.05
CA ALA A 47 -36.58 4.07 1.38
C ALA A 47 -35.36 3.34 0.81
N PRO A 48 -34.97 3.62 -0.44
CA PRO A 48 -33.91 2.88 -1.10
C PRO A 48 -32.65 2.91 -0.24
N LEU A 49 -32.05 1.74 0.00
CA LEU A 49 -30.76 1.64 0.70
C LEU A 49 -29.73 2.47 -0.06
N ILE A 50 -29.33 3.61 0.49
CA ILE A 50 -28.31 4.46 -0.12
C ILE A 50 -26.94 3.82 0.17
N PHE A 51 -26.33 3.26 -0.86
CA PHE A 51 -25.00 2.70 -0.79
C PHE A 51 -23.97 3.82 -0.70
N LYS A 52 -23.07 3.71 0.29
CA LYS A 52 -21.96 4.65 0.45
C LYS A 52 -20.89 4.36 -0.60
N VAL A 53 -20.48 5.39 -1.33
CA VAL A 53 -19.42 5.34 -2.34
C VAL A 53 -18.27 6.29 -1.98
N GLN A 54 -17.09 6.02 -2.51
CA GLN A 54 -15.95 6.93 -2.45
C GLN A 54 -15.87 7.71 -3.76
N VAL A 55 -15.83 9.04 -3.66
CA VAL A 55 -15.69 9.93 -4.82
C VAL A 55 -14.44 10.79 -4.67
N GLN A 56 -13.86 11.17 -5.80
CA GLN A 56 -12.77 12.14 -5.88
C GLN A 56 -13.00 13.04 -7.08
N ASP A 57 -12.96 14.36 -6.84
CA ASP A 57 -13.03 15.35 -7.90
C ASP A 57 -11.65 15.60 -8.51
N PHE A 58 -11.57 15.51 -9.82
CA PHE A 58 -10.36 15.83 -10.56
C PHE A 58 -10.49 17.20 -11.25
N ARG A 59 -9.35 17.85 -11.43
CA ARG A 59 -9.18 19.06 -12.24
C ARG A 59 -7.98 18.87 -13.14
N ALA A 60 -8.05 19.42 -14.34
CA ALA A 60 -6.94 19.35 -15.28
C ALA A 60 -5.69 19.99 -14.67
N LYS A 61 -4.56 19.29 -14.80
CA LYS A 61 -3.24 19.76 -14.43
C LYS A 61 -2.27 19.43 -15.56
N PRO A 62 -1.27 20.28 -15.83
CA PRO A 62 -0.22 19.93 -16.77
C PRO A 62 0.49 18.66 -16.31
N VAL A 63 0.85 17.81 -17.27
CA VAL A 63 1.61 16.58 -17.03
C VAL A 63 2.93 16.70 -17.76
N ASP A 64 4.00 16.57 -16.99
CA ASP A 64 5.36 16.57 -17.47
C ASP A 64 5.65 15.25 -18.20
N ASN A 65 5.89 15.33 -19.51
CA ASN A 65 6.22 14.18 -20.36
C ASN A 65 7.70 14.25 -20.74
N LEU A 66 8.57 13.70 -19.89
CA LEU A 66 10.02 13.70 -20.09
C LEU A 66 10.52 12.27 -20.30
N VAL A 67 11.61 12.17 -21.06
CA VAL A 67 12.39 10.95 -21.21
C VAL A 67 13.76 11.19 -20.57
N GLU A 68 14.11 10.37 -19.59
CA GLU A 68 15.42 10.41 -18.96
C GLU A 68 16.43 9.65 -19.82
N LEU A 69 17.45 10.38 -20.30
CA LEU A 69 18.51 9.83 -21.13
C LEU A 69 19.85 9.96 -20.41
N GLN A 70 20.72 8.97 -20.62
CA GLN A 70 22.08 9.00 -20.11
C GLN A 70 23.02 9.56 -21.20
N GLY A 71 23.91 10.44 -20.78
CA GLY A 71 24.91 11.03 -21.65
C GLY A 71 26.12 11.48 -20.84
N GLN A 72 27.19 11.83 -21.55
CA GLN A 72 28.40 12.38 -20.96
C GLN A 72 28.59 13.80 -21.48
N ILE A 73 29.19 14.66 -20.65
CA ILE A 73 29.55 16.01 -21.05
C ILE A 73 30.81 15.94 -21.89
N GLU A 74 30.74 16.43 -23.13
CA GLU A 74 31.88 16.58 -24.02
C GLU A 74 32.21 18.06 -24.26
N ALA A 75 33.48 18.33 -24.52
CA ALA A 75 33.92 19.69 -24.85
C ALA A 75 33.39 20.09 -26.23
N TYR A 76 32.87 21.31 -26.37
CA TYR A 76 32.46 21.87 -27.67
C TYR A 76 33.61 21.85 -28.69
N ARG A 77 34.85 22.04 -28.22
CA ARG A 77 36.07 21.88 -29.01
C ARG A 77 37.17 21.27 -28.15
N ARG A 78 37.84 20.26 -28.70
CA ARG A 78 39.08 19.70 -28.15
C ARG A 78 40.18 19.90 -29.17
N ILE A 79 41.26 20.59 -28.78
CA ILE A 79 42.41 20.88 -29.66
C ILE A 79 43.63 20.24 -29.03
N GLU A 80 44.40 19.52 -29.84
CA GLU A 80 45.73 19.05 -29.46
C GLU A 80 46.77 20.00 -30.05
N ILE A 81 47.54 20.69 -29.18
CA ILE A 81 48.60 21.60 -29.61
C ILE A 81 49.86 20.78 -29.82
N ARG A 82 50.37 20.77 -31.05
CA ARG A 82 51.64 20.13 -31.45
C ARG A 82 52.62 21.21 -31.88
N SER A 83 53.92 20.95 -31.74
CA SER A 83 54.94 21.86 -32.25
C SER A 83 54.99 21.78 -33.77
N GLU A 84 55.08 22.94 -34.42
CA GLU A 84 55.28 23.01 -35.87
C GLU A 84 56.71 22.61 -36.26
N VAL A 85 57.67 22.87 -35.37
CA VAL A 85 59.09 22.55 -35.55
C VAL A 85 59.57 21.50 -34.55
N GLN A 86 60.68 20.85 -34.89
CA GLN A 86 61.42 19.98 -33.98
C GLN A 86 62.28 20.83 -33.04
N GLY A 87 62.34 20.46 -31.77
CA GLY A 87 63.13 21.15 -30.75
C GLY A 87 62.88 20.56 -29.37
N LYS A 88 63.78 20.83 -28.43
CA LYS A 88 63.61 20.38 -27.05
C LYS A 88 62.77 21.41 -26.28
N VAL A 89 61.87 20.94 -25.41
CA VAL A 89 61.10 21.84 -24.54
C VAL A 89 62.05 22.53 -23.55
N SER A 90 62.22 23.84 -23.68
CA SER A 90 63.04 24.64 -22.77
C SER A 90 62.21 25.22 -21.62
N LYS A 91 60.98 25.67 -21.89
CA LYS A 91 60.11 26.26 -20.87
C LYS A 91 58.62 26.05 -21.12
N LYS A 92 57.86 25.83 -20.04
CA LYS A 92 56.38 25.86 -20.03
C LYS A 92 55.92 27.20 -19.48
N LEU A 93 55.13 27.95 -20.25
CA LEU A 93 54.72 29.32 -19.93
C LEU A 93 53.30 29.44 -19.36
N VAL A 94 52.56 28.33 -19.32
CA VAL A 94 51.17 28.30 -18.83
C VAL A 94 50.96 27.24 -17.76
N LEU A 95 49.93 27.45 -16.95
CA LEU A 95 49.50 26.50 -15.92
C LEU A 95 48.35 25.62 -16.41
N LYS A 96 48.17 24.45 -15.79
CA LYS A 96 47.03 23.57 -16.09
C LYS A 96 45.73 24.27 -15.68
N GLY A 97 44.72 24.19 -16.54
CA GLY A 97 43.41 24.83 -16.32
C GLY A 97 43.38 26.34 -16.59
N GLN A 98 44.49 26.94 -17.04
CA GLN A 98 44.53 28.35 -17.40
C GLN A 98 43.76 28.61 -18.71
N ASN A 99 42.96 29.68 -18.74
CA ASN A 99 42.34 30.16 -19.97
C ASN A 99 43.40 30.81 -20.87
N LEU A 100 43.35 30.48 -22.16
CA LEU A 100 44.29 30.96 -23.17
C LEU A 100 43.57 31.82 -24.22
N THR A 101 44.33 32.72 -24.82
CA THR A 101 43.89 33.51 -25.98
C THR A 101 44.56 33.01 -27.26
N GLN A 102 43.96 33.29 -28.41
CA GLN A 102 44.56 32.92 -29.70
C GLN A 102 45.91 33.60 -29.89
N GLY A 103 46.92 32.83 -30.29
CA GLY A 103 48.29 33.32 -30.50
C GLY A 103 49.12 33.42 -29.21
N GLN A 104 48.56 33.09 -28.05
CA GLN A 104 49.33 33.07 -26.80
C GLN A 104 50.37 31.95 -26.81
N ILE A 105 51.62 32.29 -26.45
CA ILE A 105 52.72 31.33 -26.40
C ILE A 105 52.56 30.43 -25.16
N VAL A 106 52.51 29.12 -25.40
CA VAL A 106 52.25 28.09 -24.37
C VAL A 106 53.54 27.42 -23.91
N ILE A 107 54.46 27.15 -24.85
CA ILE A 107 55.72 26.43 -24.66
C ILE A 107 56.81 27.12 -25.47
N GLN A 108 58.04 27.14 -24.96
CA GLN A 108 59.24 27.56 -25.67
C GLN A 108 60.10 26.34 -26.02
N LEU A 109 60.65 26.34 -27.23
CA LEU A 109 61.51 25.29 -27.77
C LEU A 109 62.94 25.83 -27.98
N GLU A 110 63.94 24.98 -27.78
CA GLU A 110 65.36 25.16 -28.14
C GLU A 110 65.73 24.34 -29.37
#